data_AF-A0A453PHP6-F1
#
_entry.id   AF-A0A453PHP6-F1
#
_cell.length_a   1.000
_cell.length_b   1.000
_cell.length_c   1.000
_cell.angle_alpha   90.00
_cell.angle_beta   90.00
_cell.angle_gamma   90.00
#
_symmetry.space_group_name_H-M   'P 1'
#
loop_
_entity.id
_entity.type
_entity.pdbx_description
1 polymer ?
#
loop_
_entity_poly.entity_id
_entity_poly.type
_entity_poly.pdbx_seq_one_letter_code
_entity_poly.pdbx_strand_id
1 'polypeptide(L)' 'QELSPVLFTLMKSTEPFLDEYYMLDLEEALSQAGFVNVCSVLTDPRHRTVTATVPY' A
#
# COMPACT_ATOMS: atom_id res chain seq x y z
N GLN A 1 17.18 7.64 -18.17
CA GLN A 1 16.73 6.28 -18.48
C GLN A 1 15.24 6.35 -18.76
N GLU A 2 14.77 5.71 -19.84
CA GLU A 2 13.32 5.52 -20.03
C GLU A 2 12.82 4.48 -19.03
N LEU A 3 11.66 4.73 -18.42
CA LEU A 3 10.99 3.74 -17.58
C LEU A 3 10.66 2.50 -18.43
N SER A 4 10.90 1.31 -17.87
CA SER A 4 10.54 0.05 -18.52
C SER A 4 9.03 0.04 -18.87
N PRO A 5 8.62 -0.50 -20.04
CA PRO A 5 7.21 -0.61 -20.42
C PRO A 5 6.33 -1.28 -19.35
N VAL A 6 6.88 -2.23 -18.59
CA VAL A 6 6.18 -2.90 -17.50
C VAL A 6 5.82 -1.93 -16.38
N LEU A 7 6.72 -0.98 -16.08
CA LEU A 7 6.46 0.03 -15.06
C LEU A 7 5.36 0.99 -15.50
N PHE A 8 5.30 1.36 -16.78
CA PHE A 8 4.17 2.13 -17.31
C PHE A 8 2.83 1.40 -17.19
N THR A 9 2.80 0.10 -17.49
CA THR A 9 1.58 -0.71 -17.32
C THR A 9 1.13 -0.74 -15.86
N LEU A 10 2.07 -0.89 -14.91
CA LEU A 10 1.75 -0.85 -13.47
C LEU A 10 1.15 0.49 -13.06
N MET A 11 1.78 1.61 -13.44
CA MET A 11 1.27 2.96 -13.16
C MET A 11 -0.11 3.21 -13.78
N LYS A 12 -0.33 2.70 -15.01
CA LYS A 12 -1.62 2.78 -15.71
C LYS A 12 -2.71 2.04 -14.95
N SER A 13 -2.39 0.88 -14.37
CA SER A 13 -3.37 0.03 -13.66
C SER A 13 -3.91 0.66 -12.37
N THR A 14 -3.20 1.66 -11.83
CA THR A 14 -3.60 2.41 -10.64
C THR A 14 -4.33 3.71 -10.96
N GLU A 15 -4.54 4.06 -12.24
CA GLU A 15 -5.38 5.21 -12.63
C GLU A 15 -6.87 4.97 -12.27
N PRO A 16 -7.63 6.00 -11.86
CA PRO A 16 -7.22 7.41 -11.71
C PRO A 16 -6.54 7.73 -10.37
N PHE A 17 -6.40 6.75 -9.47
CA PHE A 17 -6.02 6.93 -8.07
C PHE A 17 -4.51 6.83 -7.82
N LEU A 18 -3.69 7.21 -8.80
CA LEU A 18 -2.24 7.02 -8.74
C LEU A 18 -1.64 7.78 -7.55
N ASP A 19 -2.07 9.03 -7.38
CA ASP A 19 -1.57 9.91 -6.33
C ASP A 19 -1.99 9.38 -4.95
N GLU A 20 -3.26 9.00 -4.80
CA GLU A 20 -3.77 8.40 -3.58
C GLU A 20 -3.08 7.07 -3.26
N TYR A 21 -2.80 6.23 -4.26
CA TYR A 21 -2.11 4.96 -4.08
C TYR A 21 -0.72 5.15 -3.48
N TYR A 22 0.04 6.14 -3.95
CA TYR A 22 1.37 6.44 -3.42
C TYR A 22 1.34 7.15 -2.06
N MET A 23 0.33 7.99 -1.82
CA MET A 23 0.20 8.76 -0.58
C MET A 23 -0.56 8.00 0.53
N LEU A 24 -1.13 6.84 0.22
CA LEU A 24 -1.93 6.06 1.16
C LEU A 24 -1.10 5.62 2.37
N ASP A 25 -1.41 6.20 3.53
CA ASP A 25 -1.03 5.63 4.82
C ASP A 25 -1.92 4.43 5.12
N LEU A 26 -1.41 3.24 4.80
CA LEU A 26 -2.14 2.00 4.96
C LEU A 26 -2.42 1.66 6.43
N GLU A 27 -1.54 2.07 7.36
CA GLU A 27 -1.72 1.76 8.78
C GLU A 27 -2.82 2.63 9.39
N GLU A 28 -2.83 3.92 9.05
CA GLU A 28 -3.91 4.83 9.44
C GLU A 28 -5.24 4.40 8.82
N ALA A 29 -5.26 4.08 7.52
CA ALA A 29 -6.47 3.64 6.83
C ALA A 29 -7.09 2.38 7.47
N LEU A 30 -6.27 1.39 7.84
CA LEU A 30 -6.73 0.20 8.56
C LEU A 30 -7.30 0.53 9.94
N SER A 31 -6.64 1.44 10.67
CA SER A 31 -7.11 1.89 11.99
C SER A 31 -8.45 2.62 11.89
N GLN A 32 -8.62 3.52 10.92
CA GLN A 32 -9.88 4.24 10.69
C GLN A 32 -11.01 3.32 10.21
N ALA A 33 -10.67 2.24 9.50
CA ALA A 33 -11.63 1.19 9.12
C ALA A 33 -12.06 0.29 10.31
N GLY A 34 -11.50 0.48 11.50
CA GLY A 34 -11.87 -0.24 12.72
C GLY A 34 -11.07 -1.52 12.97
N PHE A 35 -10.00 -1.78 12.19
CA PHE A 35 -9.08 -2.87 12.50
C PHE A 35 -8.23 -2.52 13.73
N VAL A 36 -7.84 -3.55 14.48
CA VAL A 36 -6.99 -3.44 15.66
C VAL A 36 -5.68 -4.21 15.46
N ASN A 37 -4.69 -3.97 16.32
CA ASN A 37 -3.37 -4.60 16.24
C ASN A 37 -2.70 -4.41 14.86
N VAL A 38 -2.80 -3.21 14.30
CA VAL A 38 -2.14 -2.85 13.04
C VAL A 38 -0.63 -2.86 13.24
N CYS A 39 0.09 -3.58 12.39
CA CYS A 39 1.54 -3.70 12.46
C CYS A 39 2.11 -3.77 11.05
N SER A 40 3.20 -3.02 10.80
CA SER A 40 4.01 -3.16 9.60
C SER A 40 5.41 -3.66 9.91
N VAL A 41 5.88 -4.60 9.09
CA VAL A 41 7.24 -5.14 9.13
C VAL A 41 7.86 -5.02 7.74
N LEU A 42 9.10 -4.55 7.67
CA LEU A 42 9.87 -4.57 6.43
C LEU A 42 10.28 -6.02 6.13
N THR A 43 9.81 -6.56 5.01
CA THR A 43 10.09 -7.94 4.59
C THR A 43 11.39 -8.00 3.77
N ASP A 44 11.59 -7.01 2.90
CA ASP A 44 12.85 -6.77 2.18
C ASP A 44 12.94 -5.28 1.75
N PRO A 45 14.04 -4.80 1.15
CA PRO A 45 14.21 -3.38 0.81
C PRO A 45 13.12 -2.77 -0.09
N ARG A 46 12.31 -3.59 -0.78
CA ARG A 46 11.22 -3.14 -1.67
C ARG A 46 9.84 -3.55 -1.18
N HIS A 47 9.74 -4.41 -0.16
CA HIS A 47 8.46 -4.95 0.31
C HIS A 47 8.30 -4.77 1.82
N ARG A 48 7.11 -4.28 2.21
CA ARG A 48 6.62 -4.32 3.58
C ARG A 48 5.40 -5.22 3.68
N THR A 49 5.25 -5.91 4.78
CA THR A 49 4.03 -6.62 5.13
C THR A 49 3.28 -5.82 6.18
N VAL A 50 1.98 -5.63 5.99
CA VAL A 50 1.08 -4.98 6.95
C VAL A 50 0.02 -5.99 7.36
N THR A 51 -0.20 -6.16 8.67
CA THR A 51 -1.21 -7.07 9.23
C THR A 51 -2.11 -6.31 10.19
N ALA A 52 -3.38 -6.70 10.28
CA ALA A 52 -4.32 -6.18 11.26
C ALA A 52 -5.38 -7.25 11.60
N THR A 53 -6.13 -7.03 12.69
CA THR A 53 -7.12 -7.96 13.23
C THR A 53 -8.51 -7.31 13.26
N VAL A 54 -9.56 -8.08 12.94
CA VAL A 54 -10.94 -7.62 13.13
C VAL A 54 -11.27 -7.69 14.64
N PRO A 55 -11.76 -6.61 15.27
CA PRO A 55 -12.14 -6.65 16.68
C PRO A 55 -13.33 -7.60 16.89
N TYR A 56 -13.32 -8.30 18.02
CA TYR A 56 -14.38 -9.22 18.44
C TYR A 56 -15.64 -8.50 18.92
#